data_AF-A0A8H9GV47-F1
#
_entry.id   AF-A0A8H9GV47-F1
#
_cell.length_a   1.000
_cell.length_b   1.000
_cell.length_c   1.000
_cell.angle_alpha   90.00
_cell.angle_beta   90.00
_cell.angle_gamma   90.00
#
_symmetry.space_group_name_H-M   'P 1'
#
loop_
_entity.id
_entity.type
_entity.pdbx_description
1 polymer ?
#
loop_
_entity_poly.entity_id
_entity_poly.type
_entity_poly.pdbx_seq_one_letter_code
_entity_poly.pdbx_strand_id
1 'polypeptide(L)'
;MRKLTRTGAITAMAAAALTVLVAPAFAEETVVMTNSTSVGPGISAYVSVQCPSTKPYPVSTRTSSIIQDTYDGPLLNFTGITVNGRQVKVSFSNSQSKSDPHGTRVSVKIEVLCSNVQHEPMTGFEFMQSTKMPPGGEALLTVACPPTHPRLTGVDERHPAKVSITSVHPEEHSYSVWYQNDDFMAENWAELWATCSA
;
A
#
# COMPACT_ATOMS: atom_id res chain seq x y z
N MET A 1 -73.37 -12.01 -18.08
CA MET A 1 -74.22 -11.16 -17.21
C MET A 1 -73.55 -9.79 -17.00
N ARG A 2 -74.33 -8.79 -16.56
CA ARG A 2 -73.97 -7.50 -15.89
C ARG A 2 -72.56 -7.48 -15.22
N LYS A 3 -71.84 -6.38 -14.97
CA LYS A 3 -71.85 -4.90 -15.20
C LYS A 3 -70.42 -4.43 -14.76
N LEU A 4 -69.91 -3.19 -14.85
CA LEU A 4 -70.38 -1.85 -15.24
C LEU A 4 -69.17 -1.02 -15.74
N THR A 5 -69.38 0.21 -16.22
CA THR A 5 -68.34 1.23 -16.53
C THR A 5 -67.91 2.04 -15.31
N ARG A 6 -66.71 2.64 -15.34
CA ARG A 6 -66.47 3.95 -14.73
C ARG A 6 -65.42 4.77 -15.48
N THR A 7 -65.79 6.01 -15.81
CA THR A 7 -65.02 7.03 -16.51
C THR A 7 -64.41 8.05 -15.55
N GLY A 8 -63.41 8.80 -16.04
CA GLY A 8 -62.89 10.04 -15.42
C GLY A 8 -61.43 9.92 -14.96
N ALA A 9 -60.58 10.94 -15.10
CA ALA A 9 -60.71 12.20 -15.84
C ALA A 9 -59.31 12.76 -16.19
N ILE A 10 -59.23 13.71 -17.13
CA ILE A 10 -57.99 14.39 -17.53
C ILE A 10 -57.77 15.62 -16.63
N THR A 11 -56.58 15.74 -16.01
CA THR A 11 -55.86 16.97 -15.61
C THR A 11 -54.64 16.57 -14.76
N ALA A 12 -53.51 17.29 -14.71
CA ALA A 12 -52.99 18.39 -15.51
C ALA A 12 -51.45 18.33 -15.46
N MET A 13 -50.76 19.08 -16.33
CA MET A 13 -49.30 19.23 -16.25
C MET A 13 -48.88 19.91 -14.95
N ALA A 14 -47.84 19.37 -14.31
CA ALA A 14 -46.94 20.12 -13.45
C ALA A 14 -45.51 19.80 -13.88
N ALA A 15 -45.02 20.51 -14.90
CA ALA A 15 -43.61 20.50 -15.24
C ALA A 15 -42.84 21.24 -14.14
N ALA A 16 -42.53 20.54 -13.06
CA ALA A 16 -41.52 20.96 -12.12
C ALA A 16 -40.18 20.89 -12.85
N ALA A 17 -39.81 21.99 -13.50
CA ALA A 17 -38.46 22.22 -14.00
C ALA A 17 -37.54 22.28 -12.78
N LEU A 18 -37.09 21.11 -12.32
CA LEU A 18 -35.87 20.99 -11.54
C LEU A 18 -34.74 21.49 -12.44
N THR A 19 -34.48 22.79 -12.34
CA THR A 19 -33.15 23.35 -12.56
C THR A 19 -32.24 22.73 -11.51
N VAL A 20 -31.91 21.45 -11.71
CA VAL A 20 -30.71 20.88 -11.12
C VAL A 20 -29.60 21.78 -11.64
N LEU A 21 -29.06 22.59 -10.74
CA LEU A 21 -27.72 23.11 -10.91
C LEU A 21 -26.82 21.88 -10.93
N VAL A 22 -26.67 21.30 -12.13
CA VAL A 22 -25.60 20.38 -12.44
C VAL A 22 -24.35 21.24 -12.43
N ALA A 23 -23.87 21.54 -11.22
CA ALA A 23 -22.46 21.74 -11.01
C ALA A 23 -21.78 20.59 -11.74
N PRO A 24 -20.81 20.86 -12.64
CA PRO A 24 -20.17 19.80 -13.38
C PRO A 24 -19.59 18.85 -12.34
N ALA A 25 -20.14 17.64 -12.30
CA ALA A 25 -19.49 16.51 -11.66
C ALA A 25 -18.23 16.29 -12.50
N PHE A 26 -17.15 16.98 -12.13
CA PHE A 26 -15.82 16.70 -12.64
C PHE A 26 -15.58 15.24 -12.33
N ALA A 27 -15.67 14.40 -13.36
CA ALA A 27 -15.42 12.99 -13.23
C ALA A 27 -14.00 12.85 -12.67
N GLU A 28 -13.90 12.29 -11.48
CA GLU A 28 -12.59 12.11 -10.87
C GLU A 28 -11.82 11.13 -11.75
N GLU A 29 -10.70 11.60 -12.26
CA GLU A 29 -9.79 10.79 -13.04
C GLU A 29 -8.53 10.54 -12.24
N THR A 30 -8.30 9.29 -11.88
CA THR A 30 -7.08 8.86 -11.22
C THR A 30 -6.05 8.33 -12.24
N VAL A 31 -4.81 8.14 -11.77
CA VAL A 31 -3.73 7.42 -12.46
C VAL A 31 -2.78 6.87 -11.41
N VAL A 32 -2.29 5.63 -11.59
CA VAL A 32 -1.23 5.08 -10.75
C VAL A 32 0.12 5.43 -11.37
N MET A 33 0.96 6.12 -10.61
CA MET A 33 2.35 6.41 -10.95
C MET A 33 3.26 5.51 -10.15
N THR A 34 4.27 4.93 -10.80
CA THR A 34 5.19 3.97 -10.18
C THR A 34 6.64 4.39 -10.38
N ASN A 35 7.48 4.18 -9.36
CA ASN A 35 8.94 4.22 -9.50
C ASN A 35 9.57 3.17 -8.58
N SER A 36 10.76 2.67 -8.94
CA SER A 36 11.46 1.61 -8.22
C SER A 36 12.97 1.80 -8.22
N THR A 37 13.63 1.30 -7.19
CA THR A 37 15.10 1.29 -7.05
C THR A 37 15.56 0.08 -6.25
N SER A 38 16.87 -0.11 -6.12
CA SER A 38 17.47 -1.16 -5.29
C SER A 38 18.49 -0.56 -4.32
N VAL A 39 18.54 -1.04 -3.08
CA VAL A 39 19.48 -0.60 -2.05
C VAL A 39 20.35 -1.77 -1.56
N GLY A 40 21.68 -1.61 -1.65
CA GLY A 40 22.65 -2.58 -1.14
C GLY A 40 22.93 -2.43 0.36
N PRO A 41 23.66 -3.37 0.97
CA PRO A 41 23.94 -3.40 2.41
C PRO A 41 24.56 -2.09 2.94
N GLY A 42 24.09 -1.63 4.10
CA GLY A 42 24.58 -0.44 4.80
C GLY A 42 24.49 0.86 3.97
N ILE A 43 23.57 0.92 3.02
CA ILE A 43 23.31 2.11 2.19
C ILE A 43 21.92 2.65 2.54
N SER A 44 21.83 3.97 2.65
CA SER A 44 20.55 4.70 2.67
C SER A 44 20.26 5.25 1.29
N ALA A 45 19.01 5.13 0.85
CA ALA A 45 18.54 5.58 -0.44
C ALA A 45 17.14 6.21 -0.32
N TYR A 46 16.64 6.71 -1.44
CA TYR A 46 15.25 7.11 -1.58
C TYR A 46 14.75 6.74 -2.97
N VAL A 47 13.43 6.64 -3.11
CA VAL A 47 12.76 6.69 -4.40
C VAL A 47 11.64 7.74 -4.30
N SER A 48 11.37 8.42 -5.42
CA SER A 48 10.33 9.43 -5.51
C SER A 48 9.48 9.24 -6.74
N VAL A 49 8.22 9.61 -6.62
CA VAL A 49 7.20 9.55 -7.68
C VAL A 49 6.62 10.95 -7.84
N GLN A 50 6.47 11.37 -9.10
CA GLN A 50 5.92 12.68 -9.46
C GLN A 50 4.56 12.48 -10.13
N CYS A 51 3.49 12.96 -9.49
CA CYS A 51 2.16 12.98 -10.09
C CYS A 51 2.12 13.91 -11.32
N PRO A 52 1.39 13.56 -12.42
CA PRO A 52 1.30 14.37 -13.63
C PRO A 52 0.75 15.79 -13.37
N SER A 53 0.94 16.72 -14.30
CA SER A 53 0.39 18.08 -14.17
C SER A 53 -1.14 18.11 -14.31
N THR A 54 -1.69 17.17 -15.09
CA THR A 54 -3.13 16.97 -15.28
C THR A 54 -3.81 16.24 -14.11
N LYS A 55 -3.04 15.52 -13.29
CA LYS A 55 -3.50 14.75 -12.12
C LYS A 55 -2.54 15.00 -10.96
N PRO A 56 -2.52 16.22 -10.38
CA PRO A 56 -1.42 16.66 -9.53
C PRO A 56 -1.53 16.22 -8.06
N TYR A 57 -2.68 15.71 -7.61
CA TYR A 57 -2.94 15.47 -6.19
C TYR A 57 -2.68 14.00 -5.83
N PRO A 58 -1.70 13.66 -4.97
CA PRO A 58 -1.56 12.33 -4.40
C PRO A 58 -2.76 12.00 -3.49
N VAL A 59 -3.34 10.81 -3.65
CA VAL A 59 -4.54 10.35 -2.91
C VAL A 59 -4.21 9.17 -2.00
N SER A 60 -3.41 8.22 -2.49
CA SER A 60 -2.88 7.12 -1.70
C SER A 60 -1.49 6.73 -2.18
N THR A 61 -0.73 6.10 -1.29
CA THR A 61 0.64 5.65 -1.57
C THR A 61 0.89 4.28 -0.98
N ARG A 62 1.62 3.48 -1.74
CA ARG A 62 1.94 2.09 -1.43
C ARG A 62 3.42 1.85 -1.69
N THR A 63 4.19 1.60 -0.64
CA THR A 63 5.62 1.28 -0.75
C THR A 63 5.79 -0.20 -0.50
N SER A 64 6.20 -0.93 -1.54
CA SER A 64 6.47 -2.36 -1.49
C SER A 64 7.96 -2.63 -1.56
N SER A 65 8.39 -3.73 -0.95
CA SER A 65 9.78 -4.15 -0.97
C SER A 65 9.91 -5.67 -1.02
N ILE A 66 10.96 -6.14 -1.69
CA ILE A 66 11.26 -7.57 -1.84
C ILE A 66 12.62 -7.82 -1.19
N ILE A 67 12.61 -8.62 -0.13
CA ILE A 67 13.80 -9.17 0.53
C ILE A 67 13.94 -10.63 0.09
N GLN A 68 15.05 -10.94 -0.58
CA GLN A 68 15.37 -12.29 -1.05
C GLN A 68 16.34 -12.91 -0.05
N ASP A 69 16.03 -14.11 0.45
CA ASP A 69 16.63 -14.72 1.64
C ASP A 69 16.48 -13.91 2.93
N THR A 70 15.87 -14.53 3.95
CA THR A 70 15.61 -13.90 5.26
C THR A 70 15.81 -14.90 6.40
N TYR A 71 17.03 -15.41 6.53
CA TYR A 71 17.47 -16.07 7.77
C TYR A 71 17.69 -15.04 8.90
N ASP A 72 18.05 -13.80 8.57
CA ASP A 72 18.41 -12.74 9.52
C ASP A 72 17.63 -11.43 9.32
N GLY A 73 16.52 -11.28 10.04
CA GLY A 73 16.00 -9.99 10.53
C GLY A 73 15.44 -8.96 9.53
N PRO A 74 14.97 -7.79 10.05
CA PRO A 74 14.55 -6.64 9.25
C PRO A 74 15.70 -6.04 8.42
N LEU A 75 15.85 -6.48 7.18
CA LEU A 75 16.84 -5.93 6.24
C LEU A 75 16.52 -4.49 5.80
N LEU A 76 15.25 -4.10 5.71
CA LEU A 76 14.84 -2.77 5.23
C LEU A 76 14.14 -1.94 6.32
N ASN A 77 14.68 -0.75 6.60
CA ASN A 77 14.07 0.23 7.49
C ASN A 77 13.59 1.45 6.69
N PHE A 78 12.32 1.84 6.84
CA PHE A 78 11.76 3.07 6.26
C PHE A 78 12.10 4.27 7.15
N THR A 79 12.94 5.18 6.67
CA THR A 79 13.49 6.28 7.46
C THR A 79 12.69 7.57 7.38
N GLY A 80 11.76 7.69 6.43
CA GLY A 80 10.88 8.85 6.31
C GLY A 80 10.08 8.87 5.01
N ILE A 81 8.91 9.51 5.06
CA ILE A 81 8.07 9.75 3.89
C ILE A 81 7.64 11.23 3.87
N THR A 82 7.72 11.86 2.69
CA THR A 82 7.39 13.29 2.50
C THR A 82 6.53 13.49 1.26
N VAL A 83 5.46 14.28 1.39
CA VAL A 83 4.53 14.63 0.31
C VAL A 83 4.63 16.13 0.05
N ASN A 84 5.32 16.50 -1.03
CA ASN A 84 5.59 17.89 -1.40
C ASN A 84 4.79 18.26 -2.65
N GLY A 85 3.51 18.58 -2.46
CA GLY A 85 2.56 18.86 -3.53
C GLY A 85 2.40 17.67 -4.46
N ARG A 86 2.99 17.76 -5.67
CA ARG A 86 2.96 16.71 -6.70
C ARG A 86 3.97 15.58 -6.49
N GLN A 87 4.89 15.70 -5.53
CA GLN A 87 5.94 14.71 -5.31
C GLN A 87 5.71 13.91 -4.03
N VAL A 88 5.75 12.59 -4.15
CA VAL A 88 5.89 11.68 -2.99
C VAL A 88 7.32 11.15 -3.00
N LYS A 89 7.99 11.19 -1.85
CA LYS A 89 9.34 10.64 -1.66
C LYS A 89 9.35 9.74 -0.44
N VAL A 90 9.91 8.54 -0.59
CA VAL A 90 10.13 7.59 0.51
C VAL A 90 11.62 7.33 0.63
N SER A 91 12.14 7.46 1.85
CA SER A 91 13.52 7.23 2.21
C SER A 91 13.63 5.98 3.06
N PHE A 92 14.70 5.22 2.86
CA PHE A 92 14.91 3.92 3.50
C PHE A 92 16.39 3.56 3.54
N SER A 93 16.74 2.59 4.37
CA SER A 93 18.10 2.08 4.52
C SER A 93 18.09 0.57 4.60
N ASN A 94 19.05 -0.07 3.95
CA ASN A 94 19.37 -1.47 4.22
C ASN A 94 20.22 -1.56 5.49
N SER A 95 19.72 -2.25 6.50
CA SER A 95 20.34 -2.42 7.83
C SER A 95 21.52 -3.39 7.83
N GLN A 96 21.61 -4.27 6.82
CA GLN A 96 22.63 -5.31 6.72
C GLN A 96 24.04 -4.72 6.65
N SER A 97 25.02 -5.39 7.25
CA SER A 97 26.41 -4.91 7.23
C SER A 97 27.01 -4.95 5.81
N LYS A 98 27.87 -3.98 5.49
CA LYS A 98 28.70 -4.00 4.28
C LYS A 98 29.76 -5.12 4.29
N SER A 99 30.04 -5.68 5.46
CA SER A 99 30.96 -6.81 5.64
C SER A 99 30.26 -8.17 5.64
N ASP A 100 28.95 -8.21 5.39
CA ASP A 100 28.17 -9.45 5.37
C ASP A 100 28.49 -10.26 4.09
N PRO A 101 28.93 -11.52 4.20
CA PRO A 101 29.18 -12.38 3.03
C PRO A 101 27.91 -12.70 2.23
N HIS A 102 26.72 -12.55 2.82
CA HIS A 102 25.41 -12.74 2.21
C HIS A 102 24.70 -11.40 1.91
N GLY A 103 25.49 -10.35 1.64
CA GLY A 103 25.03 -9.00 1.37
C GLY A 103 24.01 -8.90 0.21
N THR A 104 22.76 -8.62 0.55
CA THR A 104 21.62 -8.64 -0.37
C THR A 104 21.20 -7.23 -0.79
N ARG A 105 20.76 -7.08 -2.05
CA ARG A 105 20.12 -5.85 -2.55
C ARG A 105 18.61 -5.94 -2.39
N VAL A 106 18.05 -5.09 -1.55
CA VAL A 106 16.60 -4.98 -1.39
C VAL A 106 16.02 -4.15 -2.52
N SER A 107 15.02 -4.67 -3.22
CA SER A 107 14.26 -3.93 -4.23
C SER A 107 13.11 -3.18 -3.56
N VAL A 108 12.93 -1.90 -3.88
CA VAL A 108 11.89 -1.03 -3.31
C VAL A 108 11.12 -0.35 -4.43
N LYS A 109 9.78 -0.40 -4.37
CA LYS A 109 8.85 0.15 -5.37
C LYS A 109 7.78 0.99 -4.68
N ILE A 110 7.62 2.23 -5.10
CA ILE A 110 6.49 3.08 -4.70
C ILE A 110 5.45 3.08 -5.82
N GLU A 111 4.19 2.94 -5.45
CA GLU A 111 3.01 3.26 -6.25
C GLU A 111 2.28 4.44 -5.58
N VAL A 112 1.86 5.41 -6.39
CA VAL A 112 1.07 6.58 -5.95
C VAL A 112 -0.16 6.69 -6.81
N LEU A 113 -1.34 6.69 -6.19
CA LEU A 113 -2.58 7.06 -6.87
C LEU A 113 -2.66 8.59 -6.91
N CYS A 114 -2.65 9.16 -8.11
CA CYS A 114 -2.73 10.60 -8.35
C CYS A 114 -4.09 10.94 -8.97
N SER A 115 -4.71 12.05 -8.55
CA SER A 115 -6.02 12.52 -9.02
C SER A 115 -5.98 13.92 -9.64
N ASN A 116 -6.95 14.21 -10.51
CA ASN A 116 -7.25 15.57 -11.00
C ASN A 116 -8.03 16.42 -9.98
N VAL A 117 -8.65 15.80 -8.97
CA VAL A 117 -9.38 16.48 -7.88
C VAL A 117 -8.49 16.61 -6.64
N GLN A 118 -8.60 17.73 -5.92
CA GLN A 118 -7.89 17.92 -4.66
C GLN A 118 -8.58 17.13 -3.54
N HIS A 119 -7.78 16.31 -2.84
CA HIS A 119 -8.20 15.55 -1.67
C HIS A 119 -7.66 16.16 -0.37
N GLU A 120 -8.13 15.64 0.77
CA GLU A 120 -7.50 15.89 2.07
C GLU A 120 -6.04 15.38 2.07
N PRO A 121 -5.14 15.98 2.87
CA PRO A 121 -3.77 15.50 2.98
C PRO A 121 -3.72 14.03 3.41
N MET A 122 -2.89 13.22 2.73
CA MET A 122 -2.72 11.81 3.09
C MET A 122 -2.16 11.70 4.51
N THR A 123 -2.93 11.06 5.41
CA THR A 123 -2.57 10.81 6.81
C THR A 123 -2.06 9.39 7.06
N GLY A 124 -2.39 8.45 6.17
CA GLY A 124 -2.02 7.04 6.25
C GLY A 124 -1.22 6.59 5.02
N PHE A 125 -0.21 5.75 5.25
CA PHE A 125 0.75 5.30 4.25
C PHE A 125 0.92 3.78 4.34
N GLU A 126 0.72 3.07 3.22
CA GLU A 126 0.91 1.62 3.18
C GLU A 126 2.37 1.26 2.91
N PHE A 127 2.93 0.39 3.76
CA PHE A 127 4.25 -0.21 3.63
C PHE A 127 4.11 -1.72 3.57
N MET A 128 4.87 -2.37 2.69
CA MET A 128 4.89 -3.82 2.54
C MET A 128 6.30 -4.34 2.39
N GLN A 129 6.58 -5.44 3.08
CA GLN A 129 7.70 -6.33 2.81
C GLN A 129 7.18 -7.66 2.28
N SER A 130 7.93 -8.25 1.37
CA SER A 130 7.66 -9.56 0.79
C SER A 130 8.94 -10.38 0.69
N THR A 131 8.81 -11.70 0.88
CA THR A 131 9.93 -12.64 0.83
C THR A 131 9.54 -13.93 0.12
N LYS A 132 10.55 -14.70 -0.27
CA LYS A 132 10.45 -16.08 -0.77
C LYS A 132 11.21 -16.98 0.19
N MET A 133 10.55 -18.06 0.62
CA MET A 133 11.11 -19.07 1.51
C MET A 133 11.43 -20.33 0.69
N PRO A 134 12.64 -20.90 0.82
CA PRO A 134 12.96 -22.19 0.22
C PRO A 134 12.09 -23.32 0.83
N PRO A 135 12.06 -24.51 0.21
CA PRO A 135 11.28 -25.63 0.73
C PRO A 135 11.68 -25.99 2.17
N GLY A 136 10.71 -26.04 3.09
CA GLY A 136 10.96 -26.27 4.52
C GLY A 136 11.66 -25.12 5.27
N GLY A 137 11.89 -23.97 4.63
CA GLY A 137 12.57 -22.81 5.20
C GLY A 137 11.66 -21.89 6.02
N GLU A 138 12.26 -20.89 6.65
CA GLU A 138 11.59 -19.88 7.48
C GLU A 138 11.93 -18.45 7.03
N ALA A 139 11.14 -17.48 7.47
CA ALA A 139 11.38 -16.06 7.21
C ALA A 139 10.79 -15.17 8.30
N LEU A 140 11.55 -14.16 8.72
CA LEU A 140 11.04 -13.03 9.50
C LEU A 140 10.74 -11.85 8.56
N LEU A 141 9.49 -11.41 8.50
CA LEU A 141 9.11 -10.12 7.92
C LEU A 141 8.84 -9.12 9.05
N THR A 142 9.34 -7.89 8.90
CA THR A 142 9.17 -6.83 9.91
C THR A 142 8.96 -5.49 9.21
N VAL A 143 7.73 -4.98 9.24
CA VAL A 143 7.42 -3.65 8.72
C VAL A 143 7.39 -2.66 9.87
N ALA A 144 8.37 -1.76 9.91
CA ALA A 144 8.45 -0.65 10.85
C ALA A 144 7.94 0.64 10.21
N CYS A 145 7.12 1.38 10.95
CA CYS A 145 6.60 2.67 10.56
C CYS A 145 7.69 3.76 10.64
N PRO A 146 7.81 4.64 9.63
CA PRO A 146 8.86 5.65 9.61
C PRO A 146 8.62 6.72 10.70
N PRO A 147 9.67 7.37 11.25
CA PRO A 147 9.52 8.40 12.30
C PRO A 147 8.60 9.58 11.94
N THR A 148 8.39 9.84 10.64
CA THR A 148 7.43 10.84 10.13
C THR A 148 5.96 10.47 10.33
N HIS A 149 5.67 9.17 10.41
CA HIS A 149 4.33 8.59 10.54
C HIS A 149 4.46 7.33 11.42
N PRO A 150 4.75 7.50 12.74
CA PRO A 150 5.26 6.41 13.57
C PRO A 150 4.17 5.43 14.03
N ARG A 151 2.88 5.76 13.92
CA ARG A 151 1.80 4.96 14.50
C ARG A 151 1.37 3.85 13.57
N LEU A 152 1.45 2.61 14.03
CA LEU A 152 0.85 1.48 13.34
C LEU A 152 -0.68 1.51 13.54
N THR A 153 -1.43 1.53 12.44
CA THR A 153 -2.91 1.68 12.45
C THR A 153 -3.66 0.52 11.77
N GLY A 154 -2.96 -0.31 11.01
CA GLY A 154 -3.51 -1.51 10.39
C GLY A 154 -2.40 -2.43 9.92
N VAL A 155 -2.70 -3.72 9.86
CA VAL A 155 -1.81 -4.78 9.35
C VAL A 155 -2.60 -5.76 8.51
N ASP A 156 -1.96 -6.35 7.50
CA ASP A 156 -2.53 -7.41 6.67
C ASP A 156 -1.42 -8.42 6.30
N GLU A 157 -1.72 -9.71 6.42
CA GLU A 157 -0.78 -10.82 6.27
C GLU A 157 -1.23 -11.66 5.08
N ARG A 158 -0.32 -11.95 4.15
CA ARG A 158 -0.66 -12.74 2.95
C ARG A 158 0.40 -13.78 2.69
N HIS A 159 -0.04 -15.02 2.59
CA HIS A 159 0.80 -16.17 2.28
C HIS A 159 -0.09 -17.30 1.74
N PRO A 160 0.45 -18.27 0.99
CA PRO A 160 -0.33 -19.42 0.56
C PRO A 160 -0.62 -20.36 1.74
N ALA A 161 -1.59 -21.25 1.57
CA ALA A 161 -2.03 -22.20 2.61
C ALA A 161 -0.99 -23.26 3.05
N LYS A 162 0.21 -23.25 2.45
CA LYS A 162 1.36 -24.09 2.85
C LYS A 162 2.46 -23.28 3.57
N VAL A 163 2.10 -22.10 4.04
CA VAL A 163 2.93 -21.28 4.92
C VAL A 163 2.15 -21.10 6.21
N SER A 164 2.78 -21.43 7.33
CA SER A 164 2.26 -21.22 8.68
C SER A 164 2.92 -20.01 9.32
N ILE A 165 2.18 -19.31 10.18
CA ILE A 165 2.73 -18.29 11.08
C ILE A 165 3.17 -18.98 12.37
N THR A 166 4.44 -18.87 12.71
CA THR A 166 5.02 -19.52 13.91
C THR A 166 5.08 -18.57 15.11
N SER A 167 5.28 -17.28 14.88
CA SER A 167 5.11 -16.25 15.91
C SER A 167 4.77 -14.87 15.33
N VAL A 168 4.19 -14.03 16.18
CA VAL A 168 3.84 -12.63 15.88
C VAL A 168 4.35 -11.76 17.02
N HIS A 169 5.02 -10.66 16.67
CA HIS A 169 5.57 -9.68 17.59
C HIS A 169 5.07 -8.28 17.21
N PRO A 170 3.94 -7.83 17.78
CA PRO A 170 3.39 -6.49 17.54
C PRO A 170 4.04 -5.46 18.47
N GLU A 171 4.33 -4.28 17.94
CA GLU A 171 4.81 -3.11 18.68
C GLU A 171 3.99 -1.86 18.29
N GLU A 172 4.15 -0.74 19.00
CA GLU A 172 3.45 0.51 18.70
C GLU A 172 3.82 1.10 17.32
N HIS A 173 5.05 0.81 16.87
CA HIS A 173 5.65 1.38 15.65
C HIS A 173 6.12 0.32 14.66
N SER A 174 5.94 -0.97 14.95
CA SER A 174 6.38 -2.06 14.08
C SER A 174 5.47 -3.28 14.20
N TYR A 175 5.46 -4.11 13.17
CA TYR A 175 4.84 -5.42 13.21
C TYR A 175 5.81 -6.43 12.62
N SER A 176 6.04 -7.53 13.33
CA SER A 176 6.94 -8.60 12.90
C SER A 176 6.25 -9.95 12.95
N VAL A 177 6.44 -10.75 11.91
CA VAL A 177 5.82 -12.08 11.77
C VAL A 177 6.87 -13.08 11.30
N TRP A 178 6.97 -14.20 12.02
CA TRP A 178 7.74 -15.35 11.58
C TRP A 178 6.83 -16.29 10.78
N TYR A 179 7.25 -16.56 9.56
CA TYR A 179 6.62 -17.50 8.64
C TYR A 179 7.48 -18.76 8.49
N GLN A 180 6.84 -19.90 8.39
CA GLN A 180 7.46 -21.18 8.06
C GLN A 180 6.82 -21.75 6.80
N ASN A 181 7.63 -22.18 5.84
CA ASN A 181 7.18 -22.90 4.66
C ASN A 181 7.02 -24.39 4.98
N ASP A 182 5.78 -24.85 5.13
CA ASP A 182 5.43 -26.24 5.40
C ASP A 182 5.59 -27.15 4.16
N ASP A 183 5.81 -26.56 2.98
CA ASP A 183 6.11 -27.31 1.76
C ASP A 183 7.61 -27.64 1.67
N PHE A 184 7.96 -28.89 1.95
CA PHE A 184 9.32 -29.41 1.78
C PHE A 184 9.70 -29.70 0.31
N MET A 185 8.82 -29.42 -0.66
CA MET A 185 9.04 -29.68 -2.09
C MET A 185 9.01 -28.41 -2.97
N ALA A 186 8.52 -27.27 -2.47
CA ALA A 186 8.37 -26.05 -3.26
C ALA A 186 8.74 -24.77 -2.48
N GLU A 187 9.26 -23.78 -3.20
CA GLU A 187 9.39 -22.41 -2.70
C GLU A 187 7.98 -21.81 -2.49
N ASN A 188 7.78 -21.12 -1.37
CA ASN A 188 6.58 -20.33 -1.10
C ASN A 188 6.96 -18.88 -0.77
N TRP A 189 5.95 -18.02 -0.56
CA TRP A 189 6.13 -16.59 -0.34
C TRP A 189 5.32 -16.12 0.87
N ALA A 190 5.70 -14.98 1.42
CA ALA A 190 4.89 -14.23 2.38
C ALA A 190 4.98 -12.73 2.07
N GLU A 191 3.90 -12.00 2.31
CA GLU A 191 3.82 -10.54 2.35
C GLU A 191 3.30 -10.11 3.71
N LEU A 192 3.93 -9.09 4.29
CA LEU A 192 3.42 -8.37 5.44
C LEU A 192 3.18 -6.91 5.05
N TRP A 193 1.97 -6.45 5.29
CA TRP A 193 1.51 -5.09 5.04
C TRP A 193 1.28 -4.36 6.37
N ALA A 194 1.64 -3.08 6.42
CA ALA A 194 1.37 -2.18 7.54
C ALA A 194 0.86 -0.83 7.02
N THR A 195 -0.14 -0.27 7.69
CA THR A 195 -0.62 1.09 7.47
C THR A 195 -0.12 1.98 8.60
N CYS A 196 0.71 2.96 8.26
CA CYS A 196 1.36 3.86 9.19
C CYS A 196 0.76 5.27 9.13
N SER A 197 0.46 5.88 10.29
CA SER A 197 -0.09 7.24 10.39
C SER A 197 0.79 8.17 11.22
N ALA A 198 0.54 9.47 11.08
CA ALA A 198 1.00 10.49 12.03
C ALA A 198 0.31 10.34 13.40
#